data_AF-A0A6P8ZBS1-F1
#
_entry.id   AF-A0A6P8ZBS1-F1
#
_cell.length_a   1.000
_cell.length_b   1.000
_cell.length_c   1.000
_cell.angle_alpha   90.00
_cell.angle_beta   90.00
_cell.angle_gamma   90.00
#
_symmetry.space_group_name_H-M   'P 1'
#
loop_
_entity.id
_entity.type
_entity.pdbx_description
1 polymer ?
#
loop_
_entity_poly.entity_id
_entity_poly.type
_entity_poly.pdbx_seq_one_letter_code
_entity_poly.pdbx_strand_id
1 'polypeptide(L)'
;MDHRVFITLLFVLSGTANVILIKWMSIQMVEGSDRKKHSFQHPVAMTLLMFLAEFLCFGVYKLISAVISRRGVRLHQLSRAGSYLTRGSNEFHPLVMLLPAFLRTITSILLFTGLYLTYATSFQMIRGVSLIFVGLFSTMYLNQTLSSRHWLAIFTMTCGIIDILALDVQRVDYDYTTLHHKDHNTILTGDLLVIIAEILHAFLYVYEEKHLKAADLKPIQASGWQGFFGIIITALAAVCLNFVPSAVPFNEGSRGVFDDLTDIIPQLRSNTMLILAIIGFACSCAIYNCVGMSIAKFSSSGNRLLADGIRVYFIWAFVIFAEWEIFNLITILGLLILQTGIVMYRQAIFLEWYRSTLARWQRIRYMDMNADAVPTPSSQPADVI
;
A
#
# COMPACT_ATOMS: atom_id res chain seq x y z
N MET A 1 5.98 4.42 -24.58
CA MET A 1 5.83 3.73 -23.28
C MET A 1 4.62 2.82 -23.37
N ASP A 2 4.78 1.55 -23.01
CA ASP A 2 3.64 0.63 -22.90
C ASP A 2 2.64 1.19 -21.89
N HIS A 3 1.36 1.26 -22.28
CA HIS A 3 0.29 1.81 -21.43
C HIS A 3 0.20 1.16 -20.05
N ARG A 4 0.62 -0.10 -19.92
CA ARG A 4 0.71 -0.82 -18.64
C ARG A 4 1.73 -0.21 -17.68
N VAL A 5 2.89 0.20 -18.19
CA VAL A 5 3.94 0.85 -17.39
C VAL A 5 3.46 2.20 -16.89
N PHE A 6 2.77 2.96 -17.75
CA PHE A 6 2.18 4.24 -17.36
C PHE A 6 1.14 4.09 -16.25
N ILE A 7 0.23 3.12 -16.36
CA ILE A 7 -0.79 2.85 -15.34
C ILE A 7 -0.14 2.45 -14.00
N THR A 8 0.86 1.57 -14.03
CA THR A 8 1.60 1.18 -12.81
C THR A 8 2.36 2.35 -12.20
N LEU A 9 3.00 3.19 -13.01
CA LEU A 9 3.69 4.38 -12.52
C LEU A 9 2.71 5.37 -11.87
N LEU A 10 1.55 5.60 -12.51
CA LEU A 10 0.51 6.46 -11.96
C LEU A 10 -0.05 5.91 -10.63
N PHE A 11 -0.21 4.59 -10.53
CA PHE A 11 -0.60 3.92 -9.29
C PHE A 11 0.42 4.15 -8.17
N VAL A 12 1.71 3.95 -8.46
CA VAL A 12 2.79 4.13 -7.48
C VAL A 12 2.89 5.58 -7.03
N LEU A 13 2.94 6.53 -7.97
CA LEU A 13 3.09 7.96 -7.65
C LEU A 13 1.89 8.50 -6.84
N SER A 14 0.67 8.13 -7.22
CA SER A 14 -0.53 8.52 -6.46
C SER A 14 -0.56 7.89 -5.06
N GLY A 15 -0.12 6.63 -4.93
CA GLY A 15 0.05 5.96 -3.64
C GLY A 15 1.11 6.62 -2.75
N THR A 16 2.26 6.99 -3.31
CA THR A 16 3.31 7.76 -2.60
C THR A 16 2.77 9.11 -2.12
N ALA A 17 2.07 9.84 -2.99
CA ALA A 17 1.47 11.12 -2.65
C ALA A 17 0.46 11.00 -1.50
N ASN A 18 -0.39 9.95 -1.48
CA ASN A 18 -1.34 9.72 -0.37
C ASN A 18 -0.64 9.72 0.99
N VAL A 19 0.44 8.95 1.12
CA VAL A 19 1.15 8.78 2.40
C VAL A 19 1.83 10.08 2.81
N ILE A 20 2.55 10.72 1.87
CA ILE A 20 3.27 11.97 2.15
C ILE A 20 2.30 13.07 2.56
N LEU A 21 1.15 13.19 1.88
CA LEU A 21 0.14 14.19 2.21
C LEU A 21 -0.49 13.93 3.58
N ILE A 22 -0.79 12.67 3.95
CA ILE A 22 -1.27 12.37 5.30
C ILE A 22 -0.23 12.72 6.35
N LYS A 23 1.03 12.33 6.14
CA LYS A 23 2.10 12.66 7.09
C LYS A 23 2.28 14.18 7.19
N TRP A 24 2.25 14.89 6.08
CA TRP A 24 2.35 16.34 6.06
C TRP A 24 1.18 16.99 6.82
N MET A 25 -0.04 16.50 6.67
CA MET A 25 -1.19 16.97 7.46
C MET A 25 -0.98 16.71 8.96
N SER A 26 -0.47 15.53 9.34
CA SER A 26 -0.23 15.18 10.75
C SER A 26 0.85 16.03 11.44
N ILE A 27 1.81 16.59 10.68
CA ILE A 27 2.87 17.46 11.21
C ILE A 27 2.37 18.90 11.40
N GLN A 28 1.30 19.30 10.69
CA GLN A 28 0.78 20.66 10.83
C GLN A 28 0.09 20.85 12.18
N MET A 29 0.55 21.86 12.91
CA MET A 29 -0.07 22.31 14.15
C MET A 29 -1.21 23.26 13.81
N VAL A 30 -2.44 22.89 14.18
CA VAL A 30 -3.64 23.63 13.82
C VAL A 30 -4.41 24.00 15.09
N GLU A 31 -5.01 25.19 15.10
CA GLU A 31 -5.81 25.62 16.24
C GLU A 31 -7.16 24.91 16.26
N GLY A 32 -7.40 24.18 17.35
CA GLY A 32 -8.68 23.53 17.61
C GLY A 32 -9.73 24.47 18.19
N SER A 33 -10.92 23.93 18.45
CA SER A 33 -12.09 24.57 19.04
C SER A 33 -11.81 25.12 20.45
N ASP A 34 -10.84 24.52 21.15
CA ASP A 34 -10.31 24.97 22.45
C ASP A 34 -9.27 26.10 22.35
N ARG A 35 -8.98 26.58 21.13
CA ARG A 35 -7.90 27.55 20.81
C ARG A 35 -6.51 27.08 21.21
N LYS A 36 -6.32 25.78 21.45
CA LYS A 36 -4.99 25.19 21.62
C LYS A 36 -4.54 24.61 20.27
N LYS A 37 -3.23 24.58 20.09
CA LYS A 37 -2.62 24.01 18.89
C LYS A 37 -2.46 22.51 19.09
N HIS A 38 -3.10 21.74 18.24
CA HIS A 38 -3.03 20.28 18.21
C HIS A 38 -2.67 19.81 16.80
N SER A 39 -2.09 18.62 16.71
CA SER A 39 -1.82 17.98 15.42
C SER A 39 -3.11 17.52 14.76
N PHE A 40 -3.21 17.64 13.43
CA PHE A 40 -4.38 17.17 12.69
C PHE A 40 -4.43 15.62 12.69
N GLN A 41 -5.26 15.03 13.55
CA GLN A 41 -5.39 13.58 13.73
C GLN A 41 -6.85 13.14 13.69
N HIS A 42 -7.37 12.96 12.47
CA HIS A 42 -8.77 12.58 12.25
C HIS A 42 -8.86 11.37 11.30
N PRO A 43 -8.67 10.13 11.80
CA PRO A 43 -8.63 8.92 10.96
C PRO A 43 -9.96 8.60 10.27
N VAL A 44 -11.09 8.86 10.92
CA VAL A 44 -12.42 8.59 10.36
C VAL A 44 -12.77 9.64 9.31
N ALA A 45 -12.44 10.92 9.58
CA ALA A 45 -12.62 11.98 8.59
C ALA A 45 -11.78 11.76 7.32
N MET A 46 -10.54 11.29 7.47
CA MET A 46 -9.67 10.93 6.34
C MET A 46 -10.24 9.75 5.54
N THR A 47 -10.81 8.77 6.23
CA THR A 47 -11.50 7.65 5.57
C THR A 47 -12.73 8.12 4.80
N LEU A 48 -13.51 9.03 5.38
CA LEU A 48 -14.69 9.60 4.72
C LEU A 48 -14.29 10.37 3.46
N LEU A 49 -13.22 11.17 3.54
CA LEU A 49 -12.68 11.93 2.43
C LEU A 49 -12.17 11.02 1.29
N MET A 50 -11.51 9.92 1.63
CA MET A 50 -11.08 8.91 0.66
C MET A 50 -12.28 8.35 -0.13
N PHE A 51 -13.35 7.94 0.56
CA PHE A 51 -14.55 7.42 -0.10
C PHE A 51 -15.32 8.50 -0.88
N LEU A 52 -15.35 9.73 -0.36
CA LEU A 52 -15.92 10.87 -1.08
C LEU A 52 -15.18 11.11 -2.41
N ALA A 53 -13.86 11.04 -2.41
CA ALA A 53 -13.05 11.19 -3.61
C ALA A 53 -13.33 10.09 -4.66
N GLU A 54 -13.46 8.83 -4.22
CA GLU A 54 -13.83 7.70 -5.09
C GLU A 54 -15.22 7.91 -5.73
N PHE A 55 -16.20 8.32 -4.91
CA PHE A 55 -17.57 8.57 -5.39
C PHE A 55 -17.63 9.76 -6.37
N LEU A 56 -16.94 10.85 -6.06
CA LEU A 56 -16.85 12.03 -6.93
C LEU A 56 -16.20 11.68 -8.27
N CYS A 57 -15.15 10.86 -8.27
CA CYS A 57 -14.50 10.42 -9.51
C CYS A 57 -15.48 9.67 -10.43
N PHE A 58 -16.29 8.77 -9.86
CA PHE A 58 -17.35 8.08 -10.59
C PHE A 58 -18.41 9.06 -11.12
N GLY A 59 -18.82 10.05 -10.32
CA GLY A 59 -19.75 11.11 -10.72
C GLY A 59 -19.25 11.93 -11.91
N VAL A 60 -17.99 12.38 -11.86
CA VAL A 60 -17.32 13.12 -12.94
C VAL A 60 -17.27 12.29 -14.22
N TYR A 61 -16.91 11.01 -14.12
CA TYR A 61 -16.90 10.11 -15.28
C TYR A 61 -18.28 9.97 -15.94
N LYS A 62 -19.35 9.83 -15.15
CA LYS A 62 -20.73 9.77 -15.65
C LYS A 62 -21.16 11.09 -16.30
N LEU A 63 -20.81 12.22 -15.69
CA LEU A 63 -21.10 13.55 -16.22
C LEU A 63 -20.43 13.76 -17.59
N ILE A 64 -19.13 13.47 -17.68
CA ILE A 64 -18.37 13.57 -18.95
C ILE A 64 -18.99 12.66 -20.02
N SER A 65 -19.33 11.42 -19.65
CA SER A 65 -19.96 10.47 -20.58
C SER A 65 -21.33 10.95 -21.07
N ALA A 66 -22.14 11.55 -20.19
CA ALA A 66 -23.45 12.11 -20.54
C ALA A 66 -23.33 13.34 -21.44
N VAL A 67 -22.38 14.25 -21.16
CA VAL A 67 -22.13 15.45 -21.97
C VAL A 67 -21.64 15.07 -23.37
N ILE A 68 -20.75 14.08 -23.49
CA ILE A 68 -20.25 13.62 -24.78
C ILE A 68 -21.34 12.89 -25.57
N SER A 69 -22.14 12.04 -24.92
CA SER A 69 -23.27 11.37 -25.58
C SER A 69 -24.32 12.35 -26.09
N ARG A 70 -24.51 13.49 -25.42
CA ARG A 70 -25.39 14.58 -25.88
C ARG A 70 -24.80 15.40 -27.04
N ARG A 71 -23.47 15.44 -27.18
CA ARG A 71 -22.78 16.23 -28.23
C ARG A 71 -22.48 15.45 -29.52
N GLY A 72 -22.81 14.16 -29.59
CA GLY A 72 -22.66 13.36 -30.82
C GLY A 72 -21.21 13.19 -31.33
N VAL A 73 -20.20 13.57 -30.55
CA VAL A 73 -18.78 13.54 -30.95
C VAL A 73 -18.26 12.10 -30.89
N ARG A 74 -17.65 11.62 -31.99
CA ARG A 74 -17.04 10.27 -32.08
C ARG A 74 -15.99 10.08 -30.99
N LEU A 75 -16.38 9.28 -30.01
CA LEU A 75 -15.70 8.85 -28.81
C LEU A 75 -14.48 7.93 -29.10
N HIS A 76 -13.51 8.32 -29.93
CA HIS A 76 -12.41 7.41 -30.29
C HIS A 76 -11.15 7.56 -29.42
N GLN A 77 -10.91 8.74 -28.83
CA GLN A 77 -9.74 9.01 -27.97
C GLN A 77 -10.02 8.80 -26.48
N LEU A 78 -11.15 9.29 -25.95
CA LEU A 78 -11.55 9.05 -24.55
C LEU A 78 -11.91 7.58 -24.29
N SER A 79 -12.41 6.87 -25.32
CA SER A 79 -12.71 5.44 -25.25
C SER A 79 -11.44 4.59 -25.12
N ARG A 80 -10.25 5.05 -25.53
CA ARG A 80 -9.04 4.22 -25.46
C ARG A 80 -8.48 4.12 -24.05
N ALA A 81 -8.41 5.25 -23.31
CA ALA A 81 -8.10 5.26 -21.87
C ALA A 81 -9.30 4.78 -21.02
N GLY A 82 -10.52 5.16 -21.41
CA GLY A 82 -11.76 4.69 -20.79
C GLY A 82 -12.00 3.19 -20.95
N SER A 83 -11.53 2.57 -22.04
CA SER A 83 -11.80 1.15 -22.33
C SER A 83 -11.39 0.21 -21.21
N TYR A 84 -10.28 0.47 -20.51
CA TYR A 84 -9.88 -0.36 -19.37
C TYR A 84 -10.77 -0.10 -18.15
N LEU A 85 -11.06 1.17 -17.86
CA LEU A 85 -11.92 1.56 -16.73
C LEU A 85 -13.39 1.14 -16.92
N THR A 86 -13.82 0.88 -18.16
CA THR A 86 -15.24 0.73 -18.53
C THR A 86 -15.54 -0.57 -19.29
N ARG A 87 -14.56 -1.42 -19.56
CA ARG A 87 -14.77 -2.75 -20.14
C ARG A 87 -15.39 -3.63 -19.07
N GLY A 88 -16.55 -4.20 -19.36
CA GLY A 88 -17.33 -5.02 -18.44
C GLY A 88 -18.82 -5.05 -18.79
N SER A 89 -19.55 -6.00 -18.23
CA SER A 89 -21.01 -6.13 -18.36
C SER A 89 -21.74 -5.01 -17.61
N ASN A 90 -22.99 -4.72 -18.00
CA ASN A 90 -23.84 -3.71 -17.34
C ASN A 90 -24.72 -4.28 -16.23
N GLU A 91 -24.82 -5.60 -16.11
CA GLU A 91 -25.64 -6.28 -15.10
C GLU A 91 -24.88 -6.29 -13.77
N PHE A 92 -25.11 -5.27 -12.95
CA PHE A 92 -24.46 -5.12 -11.66
C PHE A 92 -25.50 -5.07 -10.55
N HIS A 93 -25.36 -5.97 -9.57
CA HIS A 93 -26.07 -5.89 -8.30
C HIS A 93 -25.25 -5.04 -7.32
N PRO A 94 -25.72 -3.82 -6.95
CA PRO A 94 -24.96 -2.89 -6.11
C PRO A 94 -24.54 -3.47 -4.76
N LEU A 95 -25.37 -4.35 -4.19
CA LEU A 95 -25.17 -4.94 -2.87
C LEU A 95 -23.88 -5.79 -2.76
N VAL A 96 -23.34 -6.27 -3.88
CA VAL A 96 -22.08 -7.05 -3.87
C VAL A 96 -20.90 -6.20 -3.40
N MET A 97 -20.93 -4.87 -3.60
CA MET A 97 -19.86 -3.97 -3.16
C MET A 97 -20.02 -3.49 -1.70
N LEU A 98 -21.11 -3.89 -1.02
CA LEU A 98 -21.34 -3.50 0.37
C LEU A 98 -20.31 -4.15 1.32
N LEU A 99 -20.06 -5.46 1.18
CA LEU A 99 -19.08 -6.16 2.01
C LEU A 99 -17.65 -5.64 1.78
N PRO A 100 -17.17 -5.45 0.54
CA PRO A 100 -15.90 -4.75 0.27
C PRO A 100 -15.83 -3.35 0.89
N ALA A 101 -16.90 -2.55 0.80
CA ALA A 101 -16.92 -1.21 1.38
C ALA A 101 -16.82 -1.24 2.91
N PHE A 102 -17.50 -2.18 3.57
CA PHE A 102 -17.42 -2.38 5.02
C PHE A 102 -16.01 -2.74 5.47
N LEU A 103 -15.41 -3.77 4.86
CA LEU A 103 -14.06 -4.22 5.18
C LEU A 103 -13.03 -3.10 4.93
N ARG A 104 -13.15 -2.40 3.81
CA ARG A 104 -12.29 -1.27 3.46
C ARG A 104 -12.40 -0.12 4.46
N THR A 105 -13.59 0.15 5.00
CA THR A 105 -13.79 1.17 6.02
C THR A 105 -13.01 0.81 7.29
N ILE A 106 -13.17 -0.42 7.77
CA ILE A 106 -12.45 -0.92 8.96
C ILE A 106 -10.94 -0.88 8.73
N THR A 107 -10.47 -1.43 7.60
CA THR A 107 -9.05 -1.41 7.23
C THR A 107 -8.50 0.01 7.18
N SER A 108 -9.22 0.97 6.60
CA SER A 108 -8.72 2.35 6.45
C SER A 108 -8.64 3.07 7.78
N ILE A 109 -9.65 2.91 8.64
CA ILE A 109 -9.63 3.48 9.99
C ILE A 109 -8.45 2.90 10.79
N LEU A 110 -8.25 1.59 10.77
CA LEU A 110 -7.12 0.94 11.44
C LEU A 110 -5.77 1.39 10.88
N LEU A 111 -5.63 1.52 9.55
CA LEU A 111 -4.40 1.97 8.90
C LEU A 111 -4.07 3.43 9.26
N PHE A 112 -5.05 4.35 9.24
CA PHE A 112 -4.80 5.74 9.62
C PHE A 112 -4.49 5.87 11.11
N THR A 113 -5.19 5.11 11.95
CA THR A 113 -4.90 5.02 13.39
C THR A 113 -3.47 4.51 13.63
N GLY A 114 -3.07 3.43 12.96
CA GLY A 114 -1.73 2.88 13.04
C GLY A 114 -0.65 3.85 12.57
N LEU A 115 -0.89 4.58 11.47
CA LEU A 115 0.04 5.61 10.96
C LEU A 115 0.28 6.76 11.95
N TYR A 116 -0.68 7.09 12.80
CA TYR A 116 -0.50 8.12 13.84
C TYR A 116 0.24 7.60 15.09
N LEU A 117 0.22 6.29 15.32
CA LEU A 117 0.80 5.65 16.50
C LEU A 117 2.22 5.11 16.27
N THR A 118 2.64 4.91 15.02
CA THR A 118 3.95 4.35 14.64
C THR A 118 4.72 5.26 13.68
N TYR A 119 5.98 4.93 13.43
CA TYR A 119 6.85 5.62 12.48
C TYR A 119 6.33 5.46 11.05
N ALA A 120 6.50 6.47 10.20
CA ALA A 120 5.97 6.40 8.83
C ALA A 120 6.71 5.34 8.00
N THR A 121 8.01 5.16 8.26
CA THR A 121 8.84 4.15 7.62
C THR A 121 8.40 2.74 8.03
N SER A 122 8.26 2.48 9.33
CA SER A 122 7.78 1.19 9.86
C SER A 122 6.37 0.86 9.40
N PHE A 123 5.46 1.85 9.43
CA PHE A 123 4.12 1.72 8.86
C PHE A 123 4.18 1.17 7.43
N GLN A 124 4.97 1.76 6.52
CA GLN A 124 5.07 1.31 5.14
C GLN A 124 5.68 -0.08 4.99
N MET A 125 6.65 -0.43 5.82
CA MET A 125 7.29 -1.75 5.77
C MET A 125 6.33 -2.85 6.22
N ILE A 126 5.57 -2.61 7.30
CA ILE A 126 4.56 -3.56 7.81
C ILE A 126 3.46 -3.79 6.76
N ARG A 127 3.16 -2.82 5.88
CA ARG A 127 2.18 -3.03 4.78
C ARG A 127 2.54 -4.20 3.86
N GLY A 128 3.83 -4.55 3.77
CA GLY A 128 4.29 -5.73 3.03
C GLY A 128 3.69 -7.06 3.53
N VAL A 129 3.24 -7.12 4.78
CA VAL A 129 2.56 -8.27 5.40
C VAL A 129 1.34 -8.72 4.57
N SER A 130 0.62 -7.79 3.97
CA SER A 130 -0.57 -8.09 3.15
C SER A 130 -0.27 -9.07 2.01
N LEU A 131 0.95 -9.08 1.46
CA LEU A 131 1.35 -9.99 0.39
C LEU A 131 1.37 -11.46 0.86
N ILE A 132 1.75 -11.71 2.11
CA ILE A 132 1.71 -13.03 2.73
C ILE A 132 0.26 -13.53 2.77
N PHE A 133 -0.63 -12.71 3.33
CA PHE A 133 -2.04 -13.08 3.50
C PHE A 133 -2.80 -13.15 2.17
N VAL A 134 -2.45 -12.33 1.16
CA VAL A 134 -3.02 -12.48 -0.18
C VAL A 134 -2.60 -13.80 -0.81
N GLY A 135 -1.35 -14.24 -0.64
CA GLY A 135 -0.92 -15.57 -1.07
C GLY A 135 -1.78 -16.67 -0.45
N LEU A 136 -2.02 -16.60 0.85
CA LEU A 136 -2.85 -17.57 1.58
C LEU A 136 -4.32 -17.54 1.12
N PHE A 137 -4.96 -16.38 1.16
CA PHE A 137 -6.37 -16.25 0.77
C PHE A 137 -6.61 -16.52 -0.71
N SER A 138 -5.64 -16.25 -1.60
CA SER A 138 -5.74 -16.59 -3.02
C SER A 138 -5.81 -18.11 -3.24
N THR A 139 -5.13 -18.92 -2.42
CA THR A 139 -5.29 -20.38 -2.49
C THR A 139 -6.69 -20.82 -2.08
N MET A 140 -7.26 -20.22 -1.04
CA MET A 140 -8.60 -20.56 -0.54
C MET A 140 -9.72 -20.10 -1.48
N TYR A 141 -9.64 -18.89 -2.03
CA TYR A 141 -10.75 -18.28 -2.77
C TYR A 141 -10.62 -18.33 -4.29
N LEU A 142 -9.39 -18.35 -4.83
CA LEU A 142 -9.10 -18.39 -6.27
C LEU A 142 -8.51 -19.73 -6.72
N ASN A 143 -8.38 -20.73 -5.82
CA ASN A 143 -7.83 -22.06 -6.10
C ASN A 143 -6.44 -22.03 -6.77
N GLN A 144 -5.61 -21.03 -6.44
CA GLN A 144 -4.23 -20.98 -6.92
C GLN A 144 -3.34 -21.93 -6.09
N THR A 145 -2.33 -22.53 -6.72
CA THR A 145 -1.38 -23.41 -6.03
C THR A 145 -0.11 -22.66 -5.63
N LEU A 146 0.24 -22.69 -4.34
CA LEU A 146 1.49 -22.13 -3.83
C LEU A 146 2.64 -23.13 -4.07
N SER A 147 3.50 -22.82 -5.04
CA SER A 147 4.80 -23.51 -5.18
C SER A 147 5.68 -23.34 -3.93
N SER A 148 6.60 -24.27 -3.67
CA SER A 148 7.60 -24.21 -2.58
C SER A 148 8.38 -22.90 -2.52
N ARG A 149 8.51 -22.19 -3.66
CA ARG A 149 9.16 -20.87 -3.71
C ARG A 149 8.35 -19.78 -3.02
N HIS A 150 7.03 -19.80 -3.15
CA HIS A 150 6.16 -18.84 -2.47
C HIS A 150 6.24 -19.05 -0.95
N TRP A 151 6.36 -20.29 -0.49
CA TRP A 151 6.61 -20.60 0.91
C TRP A 151 7.94 -20.04 1.42
N LEU A 152 9.02 -20.16 0.63
CA LEU A 152 10.31 -19.53 0.97
C LEU A 152 10.23 -18.00 1.02
N ALA A 153 9.51 -17.39 0.08
CA ALA A 153 9.28 -15.95 0.07
C ALA A 153 8.48 -15.50 1.30
N ILE A 154 7.41 -16.21 1.65
CA ILE A 154 6.61 -15.96 2.85
C ILE A 154 7.47 -16.07 4.11
N PHE A 155 8.30 -17.11 4.23
CA PHE A 155 9.21 -17.26 5.36
C PHE A 155 10.17 -16.07 5.49
N THR A 156 10.78 -15.65 4.38
CA THR A 156 11.72 -14.51 4.35
C THR A 156 11.03 -13.20 4.75
N MET A 157 9.80 -12.97 4.26
CA MET A 157 9.02 -11.79 4.66
C MET A 157 8.70 -11.81 6.16
N THR A 158 8.29 -12.95 6.70
CA THR A 158 7.98 -13.09 8.14
C THR A 158 9.20 -12.77 9.00
N CYS A 159 10.40 -13.23 8.62
CA CYS A 159 11.64 -12.84 9.30
C CYS A 159 11.85 -11.32 9.26
N GLY A 160 11.71 -10.69 8.09
CA GLY A 160 11.86 -9.25 7.94
C GLY A 160 10.87 -8.45 8.80
N ILE A 161 9.62 -8.91 8.92
CA ILE A 161 8.60 -8.26 9.77
C ILE A 161 8.97 -8.38 11.25
N ILE A 162 9.41 -9.55 11.70
CA ILE A 162 9.83 -9.76 13.10
C ILE A 162 11.02 -8.86 13.43
N ASP A 163 11.99 -8.75 12.52
CA ASP A 163 13.15 -7.87 12.68
C ASP A 163 12.70 -6.40 12.80
N ILE A 164 11.78 -5.94 11.93
CA ILE A 164 11.25 -4.56 11.98
C ILE A 164 10.54 -4.29 13.32
N LEU A 165 9.65 -5.19 13.76
CA LEU A 165 8.92 -5.03 15.03
C LEU A 165 9.89 -4.96 16.22
N ALA A 166 10.94 -5.79 16.23
CA ALA A 166 11.95 -5.75 17.26
C ALA A 166 12.73 -4.42 17.25
N LEU A 167 12.99 -3.86 16.07
CA LEU A 167 13.67 -2.57 15.92
C LEU A 167 12.80 -1.40 16.37
N ASP A 168 11.51 -1.41 16.08
CA ASP A 168 10.59 -0.35 16.51
C ASP A 168 10.54 -0.25 18.04
N VAL A 169 10.52 -1.39 18.73
CA VAL A 169 10.60 -1.44 20.20
C VAL A 169 11.92 -0.89 20.72
N GLN A 170 13.06 -1.24 20.08
CA GLN A 170 14.36 -0.69 20.48
C GLN A 170 14.49 0.80 20.17
N ARG A 171 13.81 1.28 19.11
CA ARG A 171 13.90 2.66 18.63
C ARG A 171 13.32 3.69 19.57
N VAL A 172 12.36 3.27 20.39
CA VAL A 172 11.73 4.10 21.42
C VAL A 172 12.76 4.69 22.40
N ASP A 173 13.87 3.99 22.65
CA ASP A 173 14.84 4.38 23.69
C ASP A 173 15.76 5.55 23.28
N TYR A 174 15.94 5.80 21.97
CA TYR A 174 16.89 6.79 21.46
C TYR A 174 16.31 7.83 20.49
N ASP A 175 15.11 7.62 19.94
CA ASP A 175 14.47 8.56 19.01
C ASP A 175 13.54 9.54 19.77
N TYR A 176 14.10 10.68 20.20
CA TYR A 176 13.40 11.70 20.98
C TYR A 176 12.66 12.75 20.12
N THR A 177 12.82 12.74 18.80
CA THR A 177 12.40 13.84 17.91
C THR A 177 11.16 13.53 17.07
N THR A 178 10.86 12.26 16.87
CA THR A 178 9.96 11.84 15.78
C THR A 178 8.51 11.56 16.24
N LEU A 179 8.30 11.26 17.53
CA LEU A 179 7.00 11.04 18.16
C LEU A 179 6.94 11.74 19.53
N HIS A 180 5.81 12.40 19.81
CA HIS A 180 5.60 13.18 21.05
C HIS A 180 5.32 12.31 22.30
N HIS A 181 4.94 11.04 22.13
CA HIS A 181 4.51 10.15 23.22
C HIS A 181 5.37 8.88 23.29
N LYS A 182 5.77 8.53 24.52
CA LYS A 182 7.03 7.83 24.87
C LYS A 182 6.86 6.36 25.29
N ASP A 183 5.73 5.74 24.97
CA ASP A 183 5.44 4.40 25.50
C ASP A 183 5.67 3.31 24.43
N HIS A 184 6.52 2.33 24.75
CA HIS A 184 6.75 1.14 23.91
C HIS A 184 5.43 0.44 23.56
N ASN A 185 4.49 0.42 24.52
CA ASN A 185 3.16 -0.14 24.33
C ASN A 185 2.34 0.59 23.26
N THR A 186 2.50 1.91 23.13
CA THR A 186 1.77 2.71 22.15
C THR A 186 2.25 2.40 20.73
N ILE A 187 3.57 2.34 20.52
CA ILE A 187 4.16 2.04 19.21
C ILE A 187 3.82 0.60 18.80
N LEU A 188 4.00 -0.36 19.72
CA LEU A 188 3.66 -1.76 19.47
C LEU A 188 2.16 -1.95 19.19
N THR A 189 1.29 -1.19 19.87
CA THR A 189 -0.15 -1.18 19.58
C THR A 189 -0.41 -0.66 18.17
N GLY A 190 0.27 0.43 17.76
CA GLY A 190 0.23 0.95 16.40
C GLY A 190 0.60 -0.12 15.36
N ASP A 191 1.73 -0.80 15.54
CA ASP A 191 2.20 -1.84 14.63
C ASP A 191 1.25 -3.03 14.55
N LEU A 192 0.70 -3.48 15.69
CA LEU A 192 -0.29 -4.55 15.73
C LEU A 192 -1.59 -4.16 15.00
N LEU A 193 -2.04 -2.91 15.17
CA LEU A 193 -3.20 -2.38 14.44
C LEU A 193 -2.97 -2.42 12.93
N VAL A 194 -1.77 -2.05 12.46
CA VAL A 194 -1.40 -2.12 11.04
C VAL A 194 -1.42 -3.55 10.55
N ILE A 195 -0.86 -4.51 11.30
CA ILE A 195 -0.89 -5.94 10.92
C ILE A 195 -2.32 -6.45 10.78
N ILE A 196 -3.19 -6.15 11.76
CA ILE A 196 -4.61 -6.53 11.71
C ILE A 196 -5.30 -5.90 10.49
N ALA A 197 -5.01 -4.62 10.23
CA ALA A 197 -5.56 -3.92 9.07
C ALA A 197 -5.14 -4.57 7.75
N GLU A 198 -3.88 -4.97 7.63
CA GLU A 198 -3.32 -5.58 6.41
C GLU A 198 -3.82 -7.00 6.18
N ILE A 199 -4.19 -7.74 7.22
CA ILE A 199 -4.92 -9.02 7.09
C ILE A 199 -6.29 -8.80 6.44
N LEU A 200 -7.06 -7.83 6.96
CA LEU A 200 -8.37 -7.47 6.40
C LEU A 200 -8.23 -6.92 4.97
N HIS A 201 -7.17 -6.15 4.72
CA HIS A 201 -6.85 -5.58 3.42
C HIS A 201 -6.54 -6.67 2.38
N ALA A 202 -5.76 -7.69 2.78
CA ALA A 202 -5.47 -8.84 1.94
C ALA A 202 -6.74 -9.61 1.57
N PHE A 203 -7.61 -9.86 2.55
CA PHE A 203 -8.90 -10.50 2.30
C PHE A 203 -9.76 -9.67 1.34
N LEU A 204 -9.86 -8.35 1.57
CA LEU A 204 -10.56 -7.42 0.68
C LEU A 204 -10.07 -7.52 -0.76
N TYR A 205 -8.75 -7.50 -0.98
CA TYR A 205 -8.18 -7.54 -2.33
C TYR A 205 -8.47 -8.83 -3.07
N VAL A 206 -8.40 -9.98 -2.39
CA VAL A 206 -8.73 -11.27 -2.97
C VAL A 206 -10.24 -11.37 -3.26
N TYR A 207 -11.07 -10.86 -2.36
CA TYR A 207 -12.52 -10.81 -2.55
C TYR A 207 -12.91 -9.91 -3.73
N GLU A 208 -12.34 -8.70 -3.82
CA GLU A 208 -12.52 -7.77 -4.94
C GLU A 208 -12.11 -8.41 -6.26
N GLU A 209 -10.93 -9.03 -6.33
CA GLU A 209 -10.45 -9.69 -7.54
C GLU A 209 -11.43 -10.78 -8.01
N LYS A 210 -11.89 -11.64 -7.09
CA LYS A 210 -12.82 -12.72 -7.40
C LYS A 210 -14.12 -12.18 -8.00
N HIS A 211 -14.73 -11.16 -7.38
CA HIS A 211 -16.01 -10.61 -7.85
C HIS A 211 -15.86 -9.76 -9.11
N LEU A 212 -14.79 -8.96 -9.23
CA LEU A 212 -14.53 -8.17 -10.44
C LEU A 212 -14.33 -9.06 -11.68
N LYS A 213 -13.67 -10.21 -11.51
CA LYS A 213 -13.45 -11.17 -12.61
C LYS A 213 -14.65 -12.06 -12.87
N ALA A 214 -15.33 -12.56 -11.83
CA ALA A 214 -16.48 -13.45 -12.00
C ALA A 214 -17.69 -12.75 -12.62
N ALA A 215 -17.96 -11.49 -12.23
CA ALA A 215 -19.09 -10.72 -12.74
C ALA A 215 -18.71 -9.77 -13.90
N ASP A 216 -17.45 -9.78 -14.35
CA ASP A 216 -16.89 -8.90 -15.38
C ASP A 216 -17.28 -7.42 -15.19
N LEU A 217 -17.19 -6.90 -13.96
CA LEU A 217 -17.71 -5.58 -13.62
C LEU A 217 -16.80 -4.46 -14.11
N LYS A 218 -17.38 -3.33 -14.51
CA LYS A 218 -16.60 -2.14 -14.89
C LYS A 218 -15.86 -1.59 -13.67
N PRO A 219 -14.51 -1.48 -13.68
CA PRO A 219 -13.74 -1.01 -12.52
C PRO A 219 -14.20 0.32 -11.96
N ILE A 220 -14.53 1.28 -12.84
CA ILE A 220 -14.96 2.62 -12.41
C ILE A 220 -16.34 2.60 -11.74
N GLN A 221 -17.22 1.69 -12.15
CA GLN A 221 -18.54 1.54 -11.54
C GLN A 221 -18.44 0.82 -10.20
N ALA A 222 -17.60 -0.22 -10.10
CA ALA A 222 -17.34 -0.91 -8.84
C ALA A 222 -16.76 0.06 -7.79
N SER A 223 -15.76 0.86 -8.18
CA SER A 223 -15.17 1.89 -7.29
C SER A 223 -16.19 2.94 -6.85
N GLY A 224 -17.08 3.38 -7.75
CA GLY A 224 -18.12 4.37 -7.41
C GLY A 224 -19.14 3.86 -6.39
N TRP A 225 -19.65 2.63 -6.57
CA TRP A 225 -20.60 2.02 -5.62
C TRP A 225 -19.94 1.68 -4.28
N GLN A 226 -18.68 1.25 -4.31
CA GLN A 226 -17.88 1.05 -3.10
C GLN A 226 -17.69 2.36 -2.34
N GLY A 227 -17.39 3.47 -3.05
CA GLY A 227 -17.33 4.81 -2.48
C GLY A 227 -18.65 5.24 -1.85
N PHE A 228 -19.78 5.01 -2.52
CA PHE A 228 -21.10 5.35 -2.00
C PHE A 228 -21.44 4.62 -0.70
N PHE A 229 -21.30 3.29 -0.67
CA PHE A 229 -21.53 2.52 0.56
C PHE A 229 -20.49 2.86 1.64
N GLY A 230 -19.24 3.11 1.25
CA GLY A 230 -18.18 3.54 2.14
C GLY A 230 -18.49 4.86 2.85
N ILE A 231 -19.05 5.85 2.14
CA ILE A 231 -19.50 7.11 2.75
C ILE A 231 -20.57 6.84 3.81
N ILE A 232 -21.57 6.01 3.52
CA ILE A 232 -22.67 5.71 4.45
C ILE A 232 -22.14 5.00 5.70
N ILE A 233 -21.34 3.95 5.52
CA ILE A 233 -20.77 3.15 6.61
C ILE A 233 -19.82 4.00 7.44
N THR A 234 -18.97 4.81 6.80
CA THR A 234 -18.02 5.69 7.49
C THR A 234 -18.73 6.81 8.22
N ALA A 235 -19.81 7.39 7.66
CA ALA A 235 -20.60 8.40 8.34
C ALA A 235 -21.25 7.83 9.61
N LEU A 236 -21.80 6.62 9.54
CA LEU A 236 -22.34 5.93 10.72
C LEU A 236 -21.24 5.64 11.75
N ALA A 237 -20.08 5.15 11.31
CA ALA A 237 -18.93 4.92 12.17
C ALA A 237 -18.42 6.22 12.80
N ALA A 238 -18.44 7.34 12.07
CA ALA A 238 -18.05 8.65 12.56
C ALA A 238 -18.97 9.13 13.69
N VAL A 239 -20.28 8.89 13.59
CA VAL A 239 -21.22 9.17 14.69
C VAL A 239 -20.87 8.31 15.91
N CYS A 240 -20.66 7.00 15.73
CA CYS A 240 -20.32 6.10 16.84
C CYS A 240 -18.99 6.47 17.51
N LEU A 241 -17.94 6.71 16.71
CA LEU A 241 -16.58 7.00 17.18
C LEU A 241 -16.43 8.42 17.74
N ASN A 242 -17.34 9.34 17.42
CA ASN A 242 -17.41 10.65 18.07
C ASN A 242 -17.85 10.60 19.54
N PHE A 243 -18.37 9.47 20.02
CA PHE A 243 -18.71 9.28 21.43
C PHE A 243 -17.74 8.35 22.16
N VAL A 244 -16.81 7.71 21.45
CA VAL A 244 -15.84 6.79 22.06
C VAL A 244 -14.67 7.61 22.62
N PRO A 245 -14.39 7.52 23.94
CA PRO A 245 -13.24 8.17 24.52
C PRO A 245 -11.95 7.60 23.92
N SER A 246 -11.03 8.47 23.51
CA SER A 246 -9.73 8.03 23.01
C SER A 246 -8.90 7.46 24.16
N ALA A 247 -8.25 6.32 23.94
CA ALA A 247 -7.20 5.87 24.84
C ALA A 247 -6.05 6.88 24.78
N VAL A 248 -5.60 7.39 25.93
CA VAL A 248 -4.35 8.16 26.02
C VAL A 248 -3.22 7.25 25.53
N PRO A 249 -2.36 7.66 24.57
CA PRO A 249 -2.10 9.03 24.11
C PRO A 249 -2.63 9.35 22.69
N PHE A 250 -3.67 8.66 22.20
CA PHE A 250 -4.09 8.74 20.80
C PHE A 250 -4.67 10.10 20.36
N ASN A 251 -5.28 10.88 21.26
CA ASN A 251 -5.82 12.18 20.91
C ASN A 251 -5.72 13.18 22.06
N GLU A 252 -4.95 14.25 21.87
CA GLU A 252 -4.91 15.41 22.77
C GLU A 252 -6.05 16.41 22.47
N GLY A 253 -6.92 16.11 21.50
CA GLY A 253 -8.02 16.95 21.08
C GLY A 253 -8.93 17.37 22.24
N SER A 254 -9.55 18.54 22.07
CA SER A 254 -10.29 19.27 23.12
C SER A 254 -11.28 18.42 23.95
N ARG A 255 -11.84 17.35 23.37
CA ARG A 255 -12.84 16.47 24.01
C ARG A 255 -12.30 15.10 24.43
N GLY A 256 -11.06 14.73 24.10
CA GLY A 256 -10.49 13.41 24.42
C GLY A 256 -11.25 12.23 23.79
N VAL A 257 -11.78 12.43 22.57
CA VAL A 257 -12.58 11.48 21.80
C VAL A 257 -11.75 10.90 20.66
N PHE A 258 -12.04 9.68 20.21
CA PHE A 258 -11.32 9.04 19.10
C PHE A 258 -11.24 9.87 17.82
N ASP A 259 -12.34 10.52 17.40
CA ASP A 259 -12.33 11.45 16.27
C ASP A 259 -13.33 12.61 16.54
N ASP A 260 -12.80 13.80 16.83
CA ASP A 260 -13.63 14.98 17.07
C ASP A 260 -13.98 15.70 15.77
N LEU A 261 -15.12 15.33 15.18
CA LEU A 261 -15.63 15.94 13.95
C LEU A 261 -15.93 17.44 14.10
N THR A 262 -16.19 17.90 15.32
CA THR A 262 -16.49 19.32 15.57
C THR A 262 -15.26 20.20 15.48
N ASP A 263 -14.07 19.60 15.63
CA ASP A 263 -12.79 20.31 15.60
C ASP A 263 -12.26 20.56 14.18
N ILE A 264 -12.73 19.76 13.21
CA ILE A 264 -12.29 19.81 11.81
C ILE A 264 -12.62 21.17 11.18
N ILE A 265 -13.80 21.74 11.43
CA ILE A 265 -14.24 23.00 10.80
C ILE A 265 -13.40 24.19 11.29
N PRO A 266 -13.19 24.40 12.61
CA PRO A 266 -12.25 25.39 13.13
C PRO A 266 -10.83 25.21 12.57
N GLN A 267 -10.31 23.99 12.58
CA GLN A 267 -8.96 23.70 12.10
C GLN A 267 -8.80 24.05 10.61
N LEU A 268 -9.80 23.71 9.78
CA LEU A 268 -9.77 24.02 8.35
C LEU A 268 -9.79 25.52 8.06
N ARG A 269 -10.48 26.32 8.89
CA ARG A 269 -10.49 27.79 8.76
C ARG A 269 -9.18 28.44 9.19
N SER A 270 -8.47 27.83 10.13
CA SER A 270 -7.22 28.37 10.67
C SER A 270 -6.07 28.30 9.66
N ASN A 271 -5.98 27.21 8.87
CA ASN A 271 -4.82 26.97 8.01
C ASN A 271 -5.17 26.63 6.56
N THR A 272 -4.83 27.52 5.63
CA THR A 272 -5.03 27.30 4.18
C THR A 272 -4.12 26.21 3.60
N MET A 273 -2.94 25.98 4.18
CA MET A 273 -2.05 24.89 3.75
C MET A 273 -2.67 23.51 4.03
N LEU A 274 -3.44 23.38 5.10
CA LEU A 274 -4.19 22.17 5.42
C LEU A 274 -5.26 21.88 4.36
N ILE A 275 -6.00 22.91 3.92
CA ILE A 275 -7.00 22.78 2.84
C ILE A 275 -6.33 22.25 1.57
N LEU A 276 -5.17 22.79 1.19
CA LEU A 276 -4.44 22.35 0.01
C LEU A 276 -4.00 20.88 0.14
N ALA A 277 -3.51 20.47 1.31
CA ALA A 277 -3.12 19.09 1.57
C ALA A 277 -4.32 18.12 1.49
N ILE A 278 -5.48 18.51 2.03
CA ILE A 278 -6.75 17.76 1.97
C ILE A 278 -7.23 17.58 0.52
N ILE A 279 -7.19 18.65 -0.28
CA ILE A 279 -7.57 18.59 -1.71
C ILE A 279 -6.59 17.70 -2.48
N GLY A 280 -5.29 17.88 -2.25
CA GLY A 280 -4.26 17.02 -2.85
C GLY A 280 -4.48 15.55 -2.53
N PHE A 281 -4.78 15.25 -1.26
CA PHE A 281 -5.02 13.90 -0.78
C PHE A 281 -6.26 13.28 -1.42
N ALA A 282 -7.36 14.03 -1.50
CA ALA A 282 -8.58 13.58 -2.18
C ALA A 282 -8.30 13.26 -3.67
N CYS A 283 -7.58 14.14 -4.37
CA CYS A 283 -7.23 13.91 -5.78
C CYS A 283 -6.33 12.68 -5.97
N SER A 284 -5.31 12.50 -5.13
CA SER A 284 -4.40 11.35 -5.22
C SER A 284 -5.12 10.04 -4.86
N CYS A 285 -6.01 10.05 -3.87
CA CYS A 285 -6.85 8.89 -3.52
C CYS A 285 -7.76 8.47 -4.67
N ALA A 286 -8.44 9.41 -5.32
CA ALA A 286 -9.30 9.11 -6.46
C ALA A 286 -8.55 8.38 -7.58
N ILE A 287 -7.36 8.89 -7.94
CA ILE A 287 -6.51 8.29 -8.97
C ILE A 287 -6.03 6.90 -8.54
N TYR A 288 -5.49 6.79 -7.32
CA TYR A 288 -4.95 5.54 -6.77
C TYR A 288 -6.02 4.43 -6.76
N ASN A 289 -7.25 4.75 -6.35
CA ASN A 289 -8.33 3.77 -6.25
C ASN A 289 -8.91 3.36 -7.60
N CYS A 290 -9.09 4.30 -8.52
CA CYS A 290 -9.54 4.00 -9.89
C CYS A 290 -8.53 3.12 -10.64
N VAL A 291 -7.25 3.46 -10.53
CA VAL A 291 -6.17 2.68 -11.13
C VAL A 291 -6.03 1.32 -10.43
N GLY A 292 -6.11 1.28 -9.09
CA GLY A 292 -6.04 0.06 -8.30
C GLY A 292 -7.12 -0.96 -8.67
N MET A 293 -8.36 -0.51 -8.82
CA MET A 293 -9.49 -1.35 -9.28
C MET A 293 -9.28 -1.86 -10.72
N SER A 294 -8.66 -1.05 -11.57
CA SER A 294 -8.31 -1.48 -12.93
C SER A 294 -7.23 -2.57 -12.91
N ILE A 295 -6.21 -2.43 -12.07
CA ILE A 295 -5.17 -3.47 -11.91
C ILE A 295 -5.78 -4.75 -11.34
N ALA A 296 -6.68 -4.65 -10.36
CA ALA A 296 -7.36 -5.83 -9.79
C ALA A 296 -8.18 -6.61 -10.83
N LYS A 297 -8.81 -5.90 -11.78
CA LYS A 297 -9.56 -6.54 -12.87
C LYS A 297 -8.65 -7.20 -13.92
N PHE A 298 -7.65 -6.49 -14.43
CA PHE A 298 -6.83 -6.96 -15.56
C PHE A 298 -5.58 -7.75 -15.16
N SER A 299 -5.22 -7.71 -13.88
CA SER A 299 -4.06 -8.42 -13.30
C SER A 299 -4.53 -9.24 -12.09
N SER A 300 -3.61 -9.65 -11.22
CA SER A 300 -3.93 -10.29 -9.93
C SER A 300 -3.80 -9.33 -8.76
N SER A 301 -4.50 -9.62 -7.67
CA SER A 301 -4.36 -8.95 -6.36
C SER A 301 -2.91 -8.97 -5.87
N GLY A 302 -2.20 -10.09 -6.06
CA GLY A 302 -0.77 -10.18 -5.79
C GLY A 302 0.06 -9.17 -6.60
N ASN A 303 -0.19 -9.03 -7.90
CA ASN A 303 0.50 -8.04 -8.73
C ASN A 303 0.15 -6.59 -8.33
N ARG A 304 -1.08 -6.33 -7.88
CA ARG A 304 -1.50 -5.02 -7.33
C ARG A 304 -0.70 -4.69 -6.06
N LEU A 305 -0.54 -5.64 -5.15
CA LEU A 305 0.27 -5.46 -3.93
C LEU A 305 1.76 -5.31 -4.22
N LEU A 306 2.27 -6.04 -5.21
CA LEU A 306 3.67 -5.91 -5.63
C LEU A 306 3.93 -4.51 -6.21
N ALA A 307 2.98 -3.97 -6.98
CA ALA A 307 3.06 -2.59 -7.44
C ALA A 307 2.99 -1.60 -6.28
N ASP A 308 2.13 -1.85 -5.27
CA ASP A 308 2.06 -1.03 -4.06
C ASP A 308 3.38 -1.07 -3.28
N GLY A 309 4.06 -2.22 -3.21
CA GLY A 309 5.38 -2.37 -2.58
C GLY A 309 6.47 -1.49 -3.19
N ILE A 310 6.38 -1.13 -4.46
CA ILE A 310 7.36 -0.23 -5.12
C ILE A 310 7.32 1.17 -4.50
N ARG A 311 6.15 1.62 -4.03
CA ARG A 311 5.97 2.97 -3.48
C ARG A 311 6.80 3.18 -2.21
N VAL A 312 7.13 2.10 -1.48
CA VAL A 312 7.92 2.14 -0.25
C VAL A 312 9.28 2.77 -0.51
N TYR A 313 9.92 2.47 -1.65
CA TYR A 313 11.19 3.07 -2.05
C TYR A 313 11.08 4.58 -2.28
N PHE A 314 10.00 5.03 -2.91
CA PHE A 314 9.76 6.46 -3.15
C PHE A 314 9.50 7.22 -1.86
N ILE A 315 8.73 6.64 -0.94
CA ILE A 315 8.47 7.25 0.37
C ILE A 315 9.77 7.30 1.16
N TRP A 316 10.55 6.23 1.18
CA TRP A 316 11.83 6.19 1.88
C TRP A 316 12.81 7.23 1.35
N ALA A 317 12.97 7.32 0.03
CA ALA A 317 13.79 8.37 -0.60
C ALA A 317 13.31 9.76 -0.18
N PHE A 318 12.00 10.01 -0.19
CA PHE A 318 11.43 11.30 0.23
C PHE A 318 11.67 11.61 1.71
N VAL A 319 11.48 10.65 2.61
CA VAL A 319 11.70 10.83 4.06
C VAL A 319 13.17 11.16 4.37
N ILE A 320 14.12 10.56 3.63
CA ILE A 320 15.55 10.91 3.72
C ILE A 320 15.79 12.34 3.24
N PHE A 321 15.27 12.70 2.06
CA PHE A 321 15.47 14.04 1.51
C PHE A 321 14.81 15.13 2.36
N ALA A 322 13.72 14.81 3.06
CA ALA A 322 12.99 15.73 3.91
C ALA A 322 13.51 15.76 5.35
N GLU A 323 14.51 14.94 5.71
CA GLU A 323 15.06 14.79 7.07
C GLU A 323 13.99 14.55 8.14
N TRP A 324 12.89 13.87 7.78
CA TRP A 324 11.75 13.67 8.69
C TRP A 324 11.99 12.60 9.76
N GLU A 325 12.92 11.67 9.54
CA GLU A 325 13.22 10.57 10.47
C GLU A 325 14.73 10.25 10.47
N ILE A 326 15.29 9.94 11.66
CA ILE A 326 16.68 9.49 11.80
C ILE A 326 16.77 8.01 11.46
N PHE A 327 17.49 7.65 10.40
CA PHE A 327 17.60 6.25 9.97
C PHE A 327 18.74 5.52 10.67
N ASN A 328 18.42 4.35 11.22
CA ASN A 328 19.41 3.39 11.66
C ASN A 328 19.73 2.37 10.57
N LEU A 329 21.00 1.99 10.45
CA LEU A 329 21.47 0.98 9.48
C LEU A 329 20.70 -0.34 9.60
N ILE A 330 20.24 -0.70 10.80
CA ILE A 330 19.50 -1.93 11.04
C ILE A 330 18.08 -1.87 10.45
N THR A 331 17.44 -0.69 10.44
CA THR A 331 16.13 -0.51 9.77
C THR A 331 16.24 -0.71 8.25
N ILE A 332 17.37 -0.31 7.66
CA ILE A 332 17.66 -0.54 6.24
C ILE A 332 17.85 -2.04 5.98
N LEU A 333 18.52 -2.76 6.88
CA LEU A 333 18.68 -4.21 6.76
C LEU A 333 17.32 -4.93 6.79
N GLY A 334 16.44 -4.59 7.74
CA GLY A 334 15.08 -5.15 7.83
C GLY A 334 14.27 -4.89 6.56
N LEU A 335 14.35 -3.67 6.01
CA LEU A 335 13.75 -3.33 4.72
C LEU A 335 14.30 -4.21 3.59
N LEU A 336 15.63 -4.37 3.49
CA LEU A 336 16.25 -5.17 2.43
C LEU A 336 15.82 -6.64 2.49
N ILE A 337 15.71 -7.21 3.69
CA ILE A 337 15.23 -8.58 3.90
C ILE A 337 13.77 -8.70 3.42
N LEU A 338 12.90 -7.80 3.87
CA LEU A 338 11.48 -7.78 3.47
C LEU A 338 11.34 -7.65 1.94
N GLN A 339 12.07 -6.73 1.32
CA GLN A 339 12.03 -6.51 -0.12
C GLN A 339 12.58 -7.70 -0.91
N THR A 340 13.61 -8.38 -0.40
CA THR A 340 14.09 -9.62 -1.00
C THR A 340 12.98 -10.67 -1.04
N GLY A 341 12.20 -10.81 0.04
CA GLY A 341 11.01 -11.66 0.08
C GLY A 341 9.98 -11.27 -0.99
N ILE A 342 9.66 -9.98 -1.12
CA ILE A 342 8.71 -9.44 -2.11
C ILE A 342 9.16 -9.75 -3.54
N VAL A 343 10.44 -9.58 -3.84
CA VAL A 343 11.03 -9.90 -5.15
C VAL A 343 10.99 -11.41 -5.42
N MET A 344 11.30 -12.24 -4.42
CA MET A 344 11.25 -13.70 -4.53
C MET A 344 9.85 -14.22 -4.87
N TYR A 345 8.79 -13.52 -4.43
CA TYR A 345 7.40 -13.88 -4.70
C TYR A 345 7.01 -13.77 -6.20
N ARG A 346 7.64 -12.89 -7.00
CA ARG A 346 7.14 -12.50 -8.35
C ARG A 346 7.84 -13.13 -9.57
N GLN A 347 8.83 -14.03 -9.39
CA GLN A 347 9.53 -14.78 -10.48
C GLN A 347 10.75 -14.15 -11.19
N ALA A 348 10.98 -12.83 -11.25
CA ALA A 348 11.95 -12.30 -12.24
C ALA A 348 13.44 -12.50 -11.89
N ILE A 349 13.88 -12.20 -10.67
CA ILE A 349 15.33 -12.12 -10.37
C ILE A 349 15.87 -13.45 -9.83
N PHE A 350 15.08 -14.21 -9.07
CA PHE A 350 15.56 -15.44 -8.46
C PHE A 350 15.90 -16.52 -9.48
N LEU A 351 15.18 -16.63 -10.61
CA LEU A 351 15.51 -17.65 -11.62
C LEU A 351 16.80 -17.31 -12.38
N GLU A 352 17.05 -16.03 -12.68
CA GLU A 352 18.28 -15.58 -13.31
C GLU A 352 19.47 -15.63 -12.34
N TRP A 353 19.26 -15.23 -11.08
CA TRP A 353 20.28 -15.31 -10.04
C TRP A 353 20.57 -16.76 -9.65
N TYR A 354 19.55 -17.61 -9.47
CA TYR A 354 19.70 -19.04 -9.23
C TYR A 354 20.36 -19.74 -10.42
N ARG A 355 19.95 -19.46 -11.68
CA ARG A 355 20.63 -20.01 -12.87
C ARG A 355 22.06 -19.51 -12.99
N SER A 356 22.32 -18.24 -12.71
CA SER A 356 23.66 -17.65 -12.76
C SER A 356 24.56 -18.23 -11.68
N THR A 357 24.06 -18.39 -10.44
CA THR A 357 24.80 -19.00 -9.34
C THR A 357 25.02 -20.49 -9.56
N LEU A 358 24.01 -21.25 -10.01
CA LEU A 358 24.19 -22.66 -10.38
C LEU A 358 25.20 -22.80 -11.52
N ALA A 359 25.13 -21.96 -12.55
CA ALA A 359 26.07 -21.96 -13.66
C ALA A 359 27.49 -21.54 -13.24
N ARG A 360 27.61 -20.71 -12.18
CA ARG A 360 28.90 -20.35 -11.59
C ARG A 360 29.46 -21.49 -10.74
N TRP A 361 28.62 -22.14 -9.94
CA TRP A 361 28.96 -23.32 -9.13
C TRP A 361 29.36 -24.52 -9.99
N GLN A 362 28.62 -24.78 -11.06
CA GLN A 362 28.96 -25.81 -12.04
C GLN A 362 30.30 -25.51 -12.71
N ARG A 363 30.53 -24.26 -13.17
CA ARG A 363 31.81 -23.87 -13.77
C ARG A 363 33.01 -24.05 -12.83
N ILE A 364 32.86 -23.72 -11.56
CA ILE A 364 33.93 -23.92 -10.56
C ILE A 364 34.24 -25.43 -10.41
N ARG A 365 33.21 -26.28 -10.25
CA ARG A 365 33.43 -27.74 -10.17
C ARG A 365 34.05 -28.36 -11.43
N TYR A 366 33.74 -27.86 -12.63
CA TYR A 366 34.36 -28.36 -13.86
C TYR A 366 35.82 -27.88 -14.03
N MET A 367 36.18 -26.71 -13.50
CA MET A 367 37.56 -26.23 -13.52
C MET A 367 38.47 -27.04 -12.59
N ASP A 368 37.96 -27.46 -11.42
CA ASP A 368 38.70 -28.32 -10.50
C ASP A 368 38.99 -29.70 -11.12
N MET A 369 38.02 -30.31 -11.82
CA MET A 369 38.21 -31.61 -12.48
C MET A 369 39.20 -31.59 -13.66
N ASN A 370 39.32 -30.46 -14.37
CA ASN A 370 40.28 -30.33 -15.47
C ASN A 370 41.69 -29.96 -14.99
N ALA A 371 41.83 -29.36 -13.81
CA ALA A 371 43.13 -29.09 -13.20
C ALA A 371 43.82 -30.39 -12.73
N ASP A 372 43.04 -31.39 -12.32
CA ASP A 372 43.53 -32.72 -11.93
C ASP A 372 43.85 -33.64 -13.12
N ALA A 373 43.47 -33.25 -14.35
CA ALA A 373 43.61 -34.05 -15.57
C ALA A 373 44.75 -33.60 -16.50
N VAL A 374 45.80 -32.96 -15.96
CA VAL A 374 47.01 -32.65 -16.74
C VAL A 374 47.82 -33.93 -16.98
N PRO A 375 48.00 -34.41 -18.24
CA PRO A 375 48.94 -35.49 -18.52
C PRO A 375 50.36 -34.92 -18.49
N THR A 376 51.25 -35.53 -17.71
CA THR A 376 52.69 -35.23 -17.79
C THR A 376 53.26 -35.62 -19.17
N PRO A 377 54.27 -34.90 -19.67
CA PRO A 377 54.58 -34.82 -21.11
C PRO A 377 55.35 -36.03 -21.62
N SER A 378 55.07 -36.45 -22.85
CA SER A 378 55.83 -37.45 -23.59
C SER A 378 57.25 -36.95 -23.89
N SER A 379 58.27 -37.61 -23.34
CA SER A 379 59.66 -37.45 -23.74
C SER A 379 59.88 -38.02 -25.14
N GLN A 380 60.02 -37.17 -26.16
CA GLN A 380 60.62 -37.57 -27.44
C GLN A 380 62.16 -37.44 -27.37
N PRO A 381 62.92 -38.36 -28.00
CA PRO A 381 64.38 -38.34 -27.98
C PRO A 381 64.93 -37.29 -28.97
N ALA A 382 66.06 -36.69 -28.60
CA ALA A 382 66.79 -35.73 -29.43
C ALA A 382 67.57 -36.46 -30.54
N ASP A 383 67.19 -36.20 -31.79
CA ASP A 383 68.04 -36.39 -32.97
C ASP A 383 68.65 -35.03 -33.35
N VAL A 384 69.97 -34.89 -33.19
CA VAL A 384 70.79 -33.87 -33.87
C VAL A 384 72.13 -34.49 -34.23
N ILE A 385 72.43 -34.47 -35.54
CA ILE A 385 73.74 -34.74 -36.17
C ILE A 385 74.68 -33.55 -35.94
#